data_AF-A0A389M3N6-F1
#
_entry.id   AF-A0A389M3N6-F1
#
_cell.length_a   1.000
_cell.length_b   1.000
_cell.length_c   1.000
_cell.angle_alpha   90.00
_cell.angle_beta   90.00
_cell.angle_gamma   90.00
#
_symmetry.space_group_name_H-M   'P 1'
#
loop_
_entity.id
_entity.type
_entity.pdbx_description
1 polymer ?
#
loop_
_entity_poly.entity_id
_entity_poly.type
_entity_poly.pdbx_seq_one_letter_code
_entity_poly.pdbx_strand_id
1 'polypeptide(L)'
;MKQKKGHDSRKGIKRRIVFLKSLILLILTISLFYITQAAFSVMDEEQKFRKQEILLEQEHQRKIVLESDLQKLDDPEYVRQYAREKFHYTSEDEILFRLPKEEVLDEKTTENQ
;
A
#
# COMPACT_ATOMS: atom_id res chain seq x y z
N MET A 1 9.37 -74.82 44.96
CA MET A 1 9.70 -73.96 43.81
C MET A 1 8.71 -72.80 43.72
N LYS A 2 9.15 -71.55 43.91
CA LYS A 2 8.34 -70.34 43.59
C LYS A 2 9.23 -69.37 42.82
N GLN A 3 8.94 -69.19 41.53
CA GLN A 3 9.61 -68.19 40.70
C GLN A 3 9.07 -66.80 41.03
N LYS A 4 9.89 -65.94 41.65
CA LYS A 4 9.65 -64.50 41.74
C LYS A 4 10.05 -63.86 40.40
N LYS A 5 9.07 -63.51 39.56
CA LYS A 5 9.32 -62.80 38.29
C LYS A 5 9.52 -61.30 38.54
N GLY A 6 10.58 -60.75 37.95
CA GLY A 6 11.07 -59.39 38.14
C GLY A 6 10.06 -58.32 37.75
N HIS A 7 9.55 -57.60 38.74
CA HIS A 7 8.69 -56.43 38.55
C HIS A 7 9.48 -55.10 38.45
N ASP A 8 10.77 -55.09 38.79
CA ASP A 8 11.51 -53.83 38.96
C ASP A 8 12.23 -53.30 37.71
N SER A 9 12.52 -54.15 36.72
CA SER A 9 13.25 -53.75 35.50
C SER A 9 12.38 -52.98 34.49
N ARG A 10 11.04 -53.04 34.60
CA ARG A 10 10.13 -52.35 33.68
C ARG A 10 10.09 -50.83 33.89
N LYS A 11 10.40 -50.34 35.09
CA LYS A 11 10.38 -48.90 35.44
C LYS A 11 11.50 -48.12 34.73
N GLY A 12 12.70 -48.70 34.63
CA GLY A 12 13.85 -48.09 33.96
C GLY A 12 13.67 -47.98 32.44
N ILE A 13 13.07 -49.01 31.82
CA ILE A 13 12.78 -49.02 30.38
C ILE A 13 11.71 -47.97 30.03
N LYS A 14 10.64 -47.85 30.84
CA LYS A 14 9.61 -46.82 30.65
C LYS A 14 10.19 -45.40 30.73
N ARG A 15 11.12 -45.13 31.66
CA ARG A 15 11.81 -43.83 31.74
C ARG A 15 12.61 -43.53 30.48
N ARG A 16 13.38 -44.50 29.95
CA ARG A 16 14.15 -44.34 28.70
C ARG A 16 13.25 -44.07 27.49
N ILE A 17 12.10 -44.74 27.39
CA ILE A 17 11.14 -44.51 26.31
C ILE A 17 10.51 -43.11 26.38
N VAL A 18 10.22 -42.60 27.59
CA VAL A 18 9.69 -41.25 27.77
C VAL A 18 10.72 -40.18 27.35
N PHE A 19 11.99 -40.36 27.71
CA PHE A 19 13.07 -39.47 27.25
C PHE A 19 13.25 -39.49 25.74
N LEU A 20 13.21 -40.67 25.11
CA LEU A 20 13.29 -40.79 23.65
C LEU A 20 12.12 -40.09 22.96
N LYS A 21 10.90 -40.25 23.49
CA LYS A 21 9.72 -39.55 22.99
C LYS A 21 9.83 -38.04 23.15
N SER A 22 10.33 -37.53 24.28
CA SER A 22 10.49 -36.08 24.46
C SER A 22 11.55 -35.51 23.53
N LEU A 23 12.63 -36.25 23.26
CA LEU A 23 13.67 -35.82 22.32
C LEU A 23 13.13 -35.74 20.89
N ILE A 24 12.36 -36.74 20.46
CA ILE A 24 11.70 -36.72 19.14
C ILE A 24 10.71 -35.56 19.05
N LEU A 25 9.93 -35.33 20.12
CA LEU A 25 8.97 -34.22 20.16
C LEU A 25 9.67 -32.86 20.07
N LEU A 26 10.81 -32.70 20.75
CA LEU A 26 11.62 -31.48 20.72
C LEU A 26 12.14 -31.19 19.30
N ILE A 27 12.67 -32.21 18.62
CA ILE A 27 13.15 -32.08 17.24
C ILE A 27 12.00 -31.70 16.31
N LEU A 28 10.82 -32.30 16.48
CA LEU A 28 9.62 -31.96 15.69
C LEU A 28 9.18 -30.51 15.93
N THR A 29 9.15 -30.05 17.18
CA THR A 29 8.76 -28.65 17.48
C THR A 29 9.72 -27.63 16.88
N ILE A 30 11.03 -27.93 16.90
CA ILE A 30 12.05 -27.07 16.30
C ILE A 30 11.89 -27.04 14.78
N SER A 31 11.70 -28.20 14.14
CA SER A 31 11.47 -28.30 12.69
C SER A 31 10.22 -27.52 12.27
N LEU A 32 9.12 -27.66 13.01
CA LEU A 32 7.87 -26.95 12.73
C LEU A 32 8.05 -25.43 12.84
N PHE A 33 8.80 -24.96 13.85
CA PHE A 33 9.11 -23.56 14.04
C PHE A 33 9.89 -22.98 12.84
N TYR A 34 10.92 -23.68 12.36
CA TYR A 34 11.68 -23.24 11.18
C TYR A 34 10.84 -23.22 9.90
N ILE A 35 9.96 -24.21 9.69
CA ILE A 35 9.05 -24.24 8.54
C ILE A 35 8.09 -23.05 8.58
N THR A 36 7.53 -22.74 9.77
CA THR A 36 6.65 -21.57 9.91
C THR A 36 7.39 -20.26 9.66
N GLN A 37 8.61 -20.10 10.17
CA GLN A 37 9.42 -18.90 9.94
C GLN A 37 9.74 -18.71 8.45
N ALA A 38 10.12 -19.80 7.76
CA ALA A 38 10.36 -19.77 6.32
C ALA A 38 9.09 -19.36 5.55
N ALA A 39 7.93 -19.93 5.88
CA ALA A 39 6.67 -19.57 5.24
C ALA A 39 6.27 -18.10 5.49
N PHE A 40 6.44 -17.60 6.72
CA PHE A 40 6.18 -16.19 7.05
C PHE A 40 7.12 -15.23 6.32
N SER A 41 8.41 -15.58 6.19
CA SER A 41 9.38 -14.75 5.48
C SER A 41 9.09 -14.64 3.98
N VAL A 42 8.68 -15.73 3.33
CA VAL A 42 8.32 -15.73 1.90
C VAL A 42 7.05 -14.90 1.65
N MET A 43 6.05 -15.02 2.53
CA MET A 43 4.82 -14.23 2.42
C MET A 43 5.07 -12.72 2.62
N ASP A 44 5.95 -12.35 3.53
CA ASP A 44 6.31 -10.95 3.79
C ASP A 44 7.16 -10.37 2.63
N GLU A 45 8.07 -11.16 2.07
CA GLU A 45 8.84 -10.78 0.87
C GLU A 45 7.94 -10.58 -0.36
N GLU A 46 7.00 -11.50 -0.63
CA GLU A 46 6.06 -11.31 -1.74
C GLU A 46 5.16 -10.08 -1.56
N GLN A 47 4.73 -9.78 -0.33
CA GLN A 47 3.95 -8.58 -0.07
C GLN A 47 4.77 -7.31 -0.25
N LYS A 48 6.04 -7.31 0.19
CA LYS A 48 6.96 -6.18 -0.04
C LYS A 48 7.22 -5.97 -1.52
N PHE A 49 7.45 -7.05 -2.27
CA PHE A 49 7.67 -7.00 -3.71
C PHE A 49 6.46 -6.41 -4.43
N ARG A 50 5.25 -6.93 -4.17
CA ARG A 50 4.00 -6.38 -4.75
C ARG A 50 3.78 -4.92 -4.41
N LYS A 51 4.07 -4.50 -3.16
CA LYS A 51 3.98 -3.09 -2.77
C LYS A 51 4.98 -2.22 -3.52
N GLN A 52 6.22 -2.70 -3.68
CA GLN A 52 7.25 -1.98 -4.44
C GLN A 52 6.88 -1.86 -5.91
N GLU A 53 6.32 -2.91 -6.51
CA GLU A 53 5.87 -2.90 -7.91
C GLU A 53 4.75 -1.87 -8.14
N ILE A 54 3.75 -1.84 -7.25
CA ILE A 54 2.67 -0.83 -7.30
C ILE A 54 3.23 0.58 -7.15
N LEU A 55 4.15 0.80 -6.22
CA LEU A 55 4.78 2.12 -6.02
C LEU A 55 5.59 2.55 -7.25
N LEU A 56 6.32 1.63 -7.87
CA LEU A 56 7.07 1.89 -9.10
C LEU A 56 6.14 2.25 -10.25
N GLU A 57 5.03 1.54 -10.40
CA GLU A 57 4.03 1.83 -11.43
C GLU A 57 3.38 3.21 -11.20
N GLN A 58 3.01 3.54 -9.96
CA GLN A 58 2.47 4.85 -9.60
C GLN A 58 3.45 5.98 -9.90
N GLU A 59 4.72 5.83 -9.53
CA GLU A 59 5.76 6.82 -9.82
C GLU A 59 6.03 6.95 -11.32
N HIS A 60 5.95 5.85 -12.07
CA HIS A 60 6.08 5.89 -13.53
C HIS A 60 4.93 6.65 -14.19
N GLN A 61 3.69 6.36 -13.79
CA GLN A 61 2.51 7.11 -14.27
C GLN A 61 2.61 8.59 -13.92
N ARG A 62 3.06 8.91 -12.70
CA ARG A 62 3.28 10.30 -12.28
C ARG A 62 4.31 11.01 -13.14
N LYS A 63 5.41 10.33 -13.50
CA LYS A 63 6.42 10.88 -14.41
C LYS A 63 5.84 11.15 -15.81
N ILE A 64 5.08 10.22 -16.36
CA ILE A 64 4.46 10.39 -17.69
C ILE A 64 3.54 11.61 -17.71
N VAL A 65 2.68 11.74 -16.68
CA VAL A 65 1.78 12.90 -16.57
C VAL A 65 2.57 14.19 -16.47
N LEU A 66 3.59 14.21 -15.60
CA LEU A 66 4.41 15.41 -15.39
C LEU A 66 5.20 15.80 -16.66
N GLU A 67 5.71 14.82 -17.40
CA GLU A 67 6.40 15.03 -18.67
C GLU A 67 5.45 15.57 -19.75
N SER A 68 4.22 15.05 -19.82
CA SER A 68 3.19 15.59 -20.70
C SER A 68 2.82 17.02 -20.34
N ASP A 69 2.68 17.34 -19.06
CA ASP A 69 2.38 18.69 -18.62
C ASP A 69 3.54 19.65 -18.88
N LEU A 70 4.78 19.18 -18.72
CA LEU A 70 5.97 19.94 -19.08
C LEU A 70 6.00 20.24 -20.59
N GLN A 71 5.67 19.25 -21.42
CA GLN A 71 5.60 19.43 -22.88
C GLN A 71 4.53 20.45 -23.28
N LYS A 72 3.36 20.44 -22.64
CA LYS A 72 2.33 21.47 -22.86
C LYS A 72 2.83 22.84 -22.43
N LEU A 73 3.57 22.93 -21.34
CA LEU A 73 4.08 24.19 -20.82
C LEU A 73 5.22 24.78 -21.67
N ASP A 74 5.93 23.95 -22.43
CA ASP A 74 6.93 24.37 -23.41
C ASP A 74 6.29 24.98 -24.67
N ASP A 75 5.03 24.66 -24.97
CA ASP A 75 4.29 25.22 -26.10
C ASP A 75 3.79 26.65 -25.77
N PRO A 76 4.31 27.70 -26.45
CA PRO A 76 3.93 29.08 -26.18
C PRO A 76 2.48 29.42 -26.56
N GLU A 77 1.83 28.67 -27.47
CA GLU A 77 0.39 28.84 -27.75
C GLU A 77 -0.46 28.28 -26.61
N TYR A 78 -0.10 27.10 -26.10
CA TYR A 78 -0.77 26.50 -24.95
C TYR A 78 -0.70 27.41 -23.71
N VAL A 79 0.48 27.96 -23.41
CA VAL A 79 0.67 28.88 -22.27
C VAL A 79 -0.20 30.14 -22.43
N ARG A 80 -0.27 30.72 -23.63
CA ARG A 80 -1.12 31.89 -23.91
C ARG A 80 -2.60 31.57 -23.73
N GLN A 81 -3.06 30.42 -24.22
CA GLN A 81 -4.45 29.98 -24.03
C GLN A 81 -4.76 29.74 -22.55
N TYR A 82 -3.86 29.07 -21.82
CA TYR A 82 -4.00 28.82 -20.40
C TYR A 82 -4.08 30.13 -19.60
N ALA A 83 -3.25 31.12 -19.94
CA ALA A 83 -3.28 32.44 -19.33
C ALA A 83 -4.61 33.18 -19.59
N ARG A 84 -5.12 33.12 -20.82
CA ARG A 84 -6.44 33.68 -21.18
C ARG A 84 -7.58 33.01 -20.41
N GLU A 85 -7.57 31.68 -20.32
CA GLU A 85 -8.65 30.92 -19.68
C GLU A 85 -8.63 31.06 -18.16
N LYS A 86 -7.47 30.85 -17.51
CA LYS A 86 -7.37 30.80 -16.04
C LYS A 86 -7.21 32.15 -15.38
N PHE A 87 -6.55 33.08 -16.07
CA PHE A 87 -6.20 34.38 -15.49
C PHE A 87 -6.88 35.55 -16.21
N HIS A 88 -7.75 35.28 -17.20
CA HIS A 88 -8.41 36.31 -18.01
C HIS A 88 -7.42 37.31 -18.63
N TYR A 89 -6.22 36.81 -18.95
CA TYR A 89 -5.17 37.60 -19.59
C TYR A 89 -5.62 38.03 -20.99
N THR A 90 -5.28 39.25 -21.40
CA THR A 90 -5.59 39.83 -22.71
C THR A 90 -4.37 40.57 -23.21
N SER A 91 -4.11 40.52 -24.52
CA SER A 91 -3.01 41.26 -25.14
C SER A 91 -3.38 42.73 -25.34
N GLU A 92 -2.41 43.60 -25.60
CA GLU A 92 -2.63 45.05 -25.75
C GLU A 92 -3.57 45.41 -26.93
N ASP A 93 -3.66 44.53 -27.92
CA ASP A 93 -4.50 44.63 -29.12
C ASP A 93 -5.87 43.93 -28.99
N GLU A 94 -6.20 43.37 -27.82
CA GLU A 94 -7.42 42.60 -27.58
C GLU A 94 -8.37 43.32 -26.59
N ILE A 95 -9.69 43.28 -26.86
CA ILE A 95 -10.72 43.85 -25.98
C ILE A 95 -11.40 42.72 -25.18
N LEU A 96 -11.30 42.77 -23.85
CA LEU A 96 -11.93 41.80 -22.95
C LEU A 96 -13.39 42.17 -22.65
N PHE A 97 -14.34 41.38 -23.14
CA PHE A 97 -15.76 41.49 -22.77
C PHE A 97 -16.08 40.60 -21.58
N ARG A 98 -16.39 41.19 -20.42
CA ARG A 98 -16.86 40.45 -19.24
C ARG A 98 -18.37 40.41 -19.25
N LEU A 99 -18.94 39.22 -19.36
CA LEU A 99 -20.36 39.02 -19.12
C LEU A 99 -20.62 39.13 -17.60
N PRO A 100 -21.68 39.83 -17.17
CA PRO A 100 -22.10 39.78 -15.78
C PRO A 100 -22.32 38.31 -15.42
N LYS A 101 -21.65 37.84 -14.37
CA LYS A 101 -21.96 36.55 -13.77
C LYS A 101 -23.42 36.64 -13.36
N GLU A 102 -24.27 35.69 -13.76
CA GLU A 102 -25.67 35.68 -13.35
C GLU A 102 -25.72 35.75 -11.82
N GLU A 103 -25.96 36.95 -11.29
CA GLU A 103 -26.49 37.13 -9.96
C GLU A 103 -27.90 36.58 -10.04
N VAL A 104 -28.08 35.35 -9.55
CA VAL A 104 -29.39 34.84 -9.21
C VAL A 104 -30.02 35.91 -8.32
N LEU A 105 -31.06 36.56 -8.85
CA LEU A 105 -31.74 37.68 -8.21
C LEU A 105 -32.47 37.19 -6.96
N ASP A 106 -31.77 37.15 -5.83
CA ASP A 106 -32.39 36.98 -4.53
C ASP A 106 -32.90 38.34 -4.01
N GLU A 107 -34.22 38.44 -4.06
CA GLU A 107 -35.14 39.15 -3.18
C GLU A 107 -34.98 40.65 -2.88
N LYS A 108 -36.03 41.37 -3.30
CA LYS A 108 -36.84 42.31 -2.50
C LYS A 108 -36.23 42.85 -1.19
N THR A 109 -36.09 44.17 -1.11
CA THR A 109 -36.42 45.04 0.05
C THR A 109 -36.38 46.49 -0.48
N THR A 110 -37.54 47.06 -0.86
CA THR A 110 -38.17 48.23 -0.19
C THR A 110 -37.20 49.29 0.33
N GLU A 111 -37.25 50.50 -0.21
CA GLU A 111 -37.74 51.72 0.48
C GLU A 111 -37.34 52.99 -0.28
N ASN A 112 -38.37 53.74 -0.67
CA ASN A 112 -38.52 55.20 -0.57
C ASN A 112 -37.26 56.08 -0.73
N GLN A 113 -37.32 56.97 -1.73
CA GLN A 113 -37.31 58.43 -1.54
C GLN A 113 -37.99 59.14 -2.71
#